data_AF-A0A1J3HRX3-F1
#
_entry.id   AF-A0A1J3HRX3-F1
#
_cell.length_a   1.000
_cell.length_b   1.000
_cell.length_c   1.000
_cell.angle_alpha   90.00
_cell.angle_beta   90.00
_cell.angle_gamma   90.00
#
_symmetry.space_group_name_H-M   'P 1'
#
loop_
_entity.id
_entity.type
_entity.pdbx_description
1 polymer ?
#
loop_
_entity_poly.entity_id
_entity_poly.type
_entity_poly.pdbx_seq_one_letter_code
_entity_poly.pdbx_strand_id
1 'polypeptide(L)'
;RYYPYATGSRTEKEKMKKEVVQLGIELSVCVVESMFLLCDDIRSMLLFCYKLWRENSESLLGKKLLRVIHYVYSKDIKPKKRVYNQDGVGKNSFQWEWIRTTWRDFTDGTIVLHRLVDLLGRKDASSFDDRLLSSAIKKYKQQVLKTLEDKLRSAKDGVEVNGFARETIASDVSYFWKSLFDEEATPRGTKTRVFRDLFQPLIDESRRPTSDLRSFSDMIQPILDESTPSTSESRMEINPKHSPYILGRDFAKEELKEEVVQLG
;
A
#
# COMPACT_ATOMS: atom_id res chain seq x y z
N ARG A 1 -29.61 -29.80 17.26
CA ARG A 1 -28.34 -29.36 17.88
C ARG A 1 -28.10 -27.93 17.41
N TYR A 2 -28.13 -26.97 18.32
CA TYR A 2 -27.88 -25.56 18.06
C TYR A 2 -26.35 -25.38 18.00
N TYR A 3 -25.79 -24.98 16.87
CA TYR A 3 -24.37 -24.61 16.78
C TYR A 3 -24.22 -23.17 17.26
N PRO A 4 -23.47 -22.88 18.34
CA PRO A 4 -23.20 -21.51 18.73
C PRO A 4 -22.10 -21.01 17.79
N TYR A 5 -22.47 -20.24 16.77
CA TYR A 5 -21.49 -19.37 16.14
C TYR A 5 -21.03 -18.39 17.22
N ALA A 6 -19.75 -18.45 17.55
CA ALA A 6 -19.12 -17.55 18.50
C ALA A 6 -19.23 -16.14 17.94
N THR A 7 -20.25 -15.40 18.39
CA THR A 7 -20.29 -13.95 18.24
C THR A 7 -19.06 -13.41 18.95
N GLY A 8 -18.04 -12.98 18.22
CA GLY A 8 -16.87 -12.38 18.84
C GLY A 8 -17.29 -11.23 19.72
N SER A 9 -16.69 -11.20 20.90
CA SER A 9 -16.98 -10.15 21.87
C SER A 9 -16.61 -8.78 21.28
N ARG A 10 -17.37 -7.73 21.60
CA ARG A 10 -17.04 -6.34 21.19
C ARG A 10 -15.59 -5.97 21.49
N THR A 11 -15.03 -6.54 22.56
CA THR A 11 -13.62 -6.43 22.97
C THR A 11 -12.62 -7.02 21.98
N GLU A 12 -12.93 -8.15 21.34
CA GLU A 12 -12.07 -8.81 20.36
C GLU A 12 -12.01 -8.02 19.04
N LYS A 13 -13.15 -7.49 18.60
CA LYS A 13 -13.22 -6.61 17.43
C LYS A 13 -12.42 -5.32 17.61
N GLU A 14 -12.49 -4.70 18.78
CA GLU A 14 -11.66 -3.52 19.09
C GLU A 14 -10.16 -3.85 19.14
N LYS A 15 -9.79 -5.06 19.58
CA LYS A 15 -8.41 -5.54 19.48
C LYS A 15 -7.97 -5.69 18.02
N MET A 16 -8.79 -6.31 17.17
CA MET A 16 -8.50 -6.44 15.73
C MET A 16 -8.38 -5.09 15.02
N LYS A 17 -9.21 -4.10 15.38
CA LYS A 17 -9.07 -2.73 14.89
C LYS A 17 -7.71 -2.13 15.24
N LYS A 18 -7.27 -2.27 16.50
CA LYS A 18 -5.93 -1.80 16.92
C LYS A 18 -4.82 -2.52 16.16
N GLU A 19 -4.97 -3.82 15.93
CA GLU A 19 -4.01 -4.57 15.11
C GLU A 19 -3.98 -4.07 13.66
N VAL A 20 -5.13 -3.83 13.02
CA VAL A 20 -5.18 -3.28 11.65
C VAL A 20 -4.62 -1.86 11.56
N VAL A 21 -4.82 -1.03 12.59
CA VAL A 21 -4.15 0.27 12.71
C VAL A 21 -2.64 0.08 12.73
N GLN A 22 -2.14 -0.85 13.52
CA GLN A 22 -0.71 -1.16 13.60
C GLN A 22 -0.16 -1.68 12.26
N LEU A 23 -0.89 -2.56 11.56
CA LEU A 23 -0.52 -3.02 10.22
C LEU A 23 -0.44 -1.86 9.21
N GLY A 24 -1.35 -0.89 9.31
CA GLY A 24 -1.31 0.31 8.48
C GLY A 24 -0.09 1.20 8.74
N ILE A 25 0.32 1.32 10.01
CA ILE A 25 1.56 2.01 10.39
C ILE A 25 2.76 1.29 9.79
N GLU A 26 2.85 -0.03 9.94
CA GLU A 26 3.97 -0.85 9.44
C GLU A 26 4.08 -0.80 7.90
N LEU A 27 2.95 -0.92 7.19
CA LEU A 27 2.93 -0.75 5.73
C LEU A 27 3.41 0.65 5.33
N SER A 28 2.91 1.68 6.03
CA SER A 28 3.29 3.07 5.76
C SER A 28 4.79 3.32 5.99
N VAL A 29 5.37 2.71 7.02
CA VAL A 29 6.82 2.76 7.27
C VAL A 29 7.59 2.14 6.11
N CYS A 30 7.14 0.99 5.57
CA CYS A 30 7.74 0.38 4.39
C CYS A 30 7.68 1.31 3.16
N VAL A 31 6.54 1.96 2.94
CA VAL A 31 6.36 2.93 1.84
C VAL A 31 7.31 4.12 2.02
N VAL A 32 7.40 4.67 3.23
CA VAL A 32 8.30 5.78 3.53
C VAL A 32 9.77 5.36 3.35
N GLU A 33 10.14 4.17 3.79
CA GLU A 33 11.47 3.65 3.58
C GLU A 33 11.84 3.58 2.08
N SER A 34 10.91 3.11 1.23
CA SER A 34 11.06 3.17 -0.23
C SER A 34 11.18 4.60 -0.74
N MET A 35 10.47 5.57 -0.17
CA MET A 35 10.63 6.98 -0.54
C MET A 35 12.05 7.48 -0.26
N PHE A 36 12.65 7.10 0.87
CA PHE A 36 14.04 7.46 1.20
C PHE A 36 15.05 6.73 0.32
N LEU A 37 14.80 5.48 -0.07
CA LEU A 37 15.64 4.77 -1.03
C LEU A 37 15.62 5.47 -2.39
N LEU A 38 14.47 5.95 -2.85
CA LEU A 38 14.34 6.59 -4.16
C LEU A 38 14.66 8.08 -4.19
N CYS A 39 14.86 8.73 -3.05
CA CYS A 39 14.84 10.19 -2.99
C CYS A 39 15.95 10.87 -3.80
N ASP A 40 16.98 10.13 -4.22
CA ASP A 40 18.01 10.61 -5.16
C ASP A 40 17.44 10.96 -6.53
N ASP A 41 16.38 10.28 -6.96
CA ASP A 41 15.56 10.62 -8.11
C ASP A 41 14.12 10.92 -7.67
N ILE A 42 13.85 12.20 -7.42
CA ILE A 42 12.53 12.68 -6.96
C ILE A 42 11.42 12.26 -7.93
N ARG A 43 11.68 12.17 -9.23
CA ARG A 43 10.68 11.76 -10.21
C ARG A 43 10.27 10.31 -10.00
N SER A 44 11.24 9.39 -9.91
CA SER A 44 10.98 7.97 -9.66
C SER A 44 10.27 7.75 -8.33
N MET A 45 10.66 8.48 -7.28
CA MET A 45 9.99 8.46 -5.98
C MET A 45 8.52 8.91 -6.07
N LEU A 46 8.24 10.03 -6.75
CA LEU A 46 6.88 10.53 -6.93
C LEU A 46 6.03 9.57 -7.77
N LEU A 47 6.60 8.92 -8.78
CA LEU A 47 5.90 7.92 -9.59
C LEU A 47 5.50 6.70 -8.77
N PHE A 48 6.42 6.17 -7.95
CA PHE A 48 6.14 5.10 -7.00
C PHE A 48 4.97 5.47 -6.08
N CYS A 49 5.04 6.64 -5.45
CA CYS A 49 4.01 7.13 -4.53
C CYS A 49 2.65 7.31 -5.22
N TYR A 50 2.64 7.92 -6.42
CA TYR A 50 1.42 8.16 -7.18
C TYR A 50 0.74 6.85 -7.54
N LYS A 51 1.50 5.88 -8.06
CA LYS A 51 0.96 4.60 -8.51
C LYS A 51 0.35 3.83 -7.34
N LEU A 52 1.05 3.78 -6.21
CA LEU A 52 0.59 3.07 -5.01
C LEU A 52 -0.69 3.69 -4.44
N TRP A 53 -0.73 5.02 -4.40
CA TRP A 53 -1.89 5.75 -3.91
C TRP A 53 -3.09 5.67 -4.88
N ARG A 54 -2.88 5.75 -6.19
CA ARG A 54 -3.94 5.87 -7.21
C ARG A 54 -4.95 4.73 -7.12
N GLU A 55 -4.46 3.50 -6.95
CA GLU A 55 -5.27 2.28 -6.83
C GLU A 55 -6.23 2.32 -5.64
N ASN A 56 -5.91 3.12 -4.62
CA ASN A 56 -6.65 3.21 -3.36
C ASN A 56 -7.18 4.63 -3.11
N SER A 57 -7.17 5.50 -4.12
CA SER A 57 -7.34 6.95 -3.93
C SER A 57 -8.63 7.36 -3.21
N GLU A 58 -9.74 6.64 -3.43
CA GLU A 58 -11.03 6.93 -2.77
C GLU A 58 -11.22 6.23 -1.41
N SER A 59 -10.40 5.22 -1.11
CA SER A 59 -10.53 4.47 0.13
C SER A 59 -10.00 5.24 1.34
N LEU A 60 -10.43 4.83 2.53
CA LEU A 60 -9.92 5.39 3.78
C LEU A 60 -8.41 5.15 3.90
N LEU A 61 -7.96 3.96 3.51
CA LEU A 61 -6.56 3.60 3.41
C LEU A 61 -5.77 4.57 2.53
N GLY A 62 -6.22 4.80 1.29
CA GLY A 62 -5.49 5.69 0.37
C GLY A 62 -5.48 7.14 0.85
N LYS A 63 -6.54 7.61 1.53
CA LYS A 63 -6.54 8.94 2.16
C LYS A 63 -5.49 9.06 3.27
N LYS A 64 -5.35 8.03 4.12
CA LYS A 64 -4.33 8.00 5.19
C LYS A 64 -2.92 7.92 4.59
N LEU A 65 -2.71 7.03 3.64
CA LEU A 65 -1.42 6.84 2.98
C LEU A 65 -0.96 8.11 2.26
N LEU A 66 -1.86 8.82 1.56
CA LEU A 66 -1.53 10.09 0.89
C LEU A 66 -1.03 11.15 1.88
N ARG A 67 -1.64 11.23 3.07
CA ARG A 67 -1.22 12.18 4.11
C ARG A 67 0.18 11.85 4.63
N VAL A 68 0.46 10.56 4.86
CA VAL A 68 1.79 10.10 5.28
C VAL A 68 2.85 10.46 4.22
N ILE A 69 2.59 10.11 2.97
CA ILE A 69 3.51 10.40 1.85
C ILE A 69 3.77 11.91 1.76
N HIS A 70 2.71 12.72 1.80
CA HIS A 70 2.83 14.17 1.72
C HIS A 70 3.61 14.78 2.89
N TYR A 71 3.37 14.30 4.11
CA TYR A 71 4.06 14.75 5.31
C TYR A 71 5.57 14.49 5.20
N VAL A 72 5.97 13.24 4.93
CA VAL A 72 7.38 12.87 4.81
C VAL A 72 8.04 13.58 3.64
N TYR A 73 7.36 13.68 2.50
CA TYR A 73 7.89 14.41 1.36
C TYR A 73 8.19 15.86 1.73
N SER A 74 7.23 16.54 2.35
CA SER A 74 7.34 17.95 2.71
C SER A 74 8.37 18.21 3.81
N LYS A 75 8.44 17.32 4.81
CA LYS A 75 9.32 17.47 5.99
C LYS A 75 10.76 17.05 5.72
N ASP A 76 10.96 15.87 5.11
CA ASP A 76 12.25 15.19 5.11
C ASP A 76 12.93 15.14 3.74
N ILE A 77 12.16 15.23 2.64
CA ILE A 77 12.68 15.04 1.27
C ILE A 77 12.80 16.37 0.51
N LYS A 78 11.70 17.12 0.40
CA LYS A 78 11.59 18.40 -0.34
C LYS A 78 12.65 19.43 0.09
N PRO A 79 12.94 19.63 1.40
CA PRO A 79 13.93 20.62 1.82
C PRO A 79 15.36 20.31 1.38
N LYS A 80 15.67 19.02 1.10
CA LYS A 80 17.01 18.58 0.69
C LYS A 80 17.34 18.94 -0.78
N LYS A 81 16.41 19.58 -1.52
CA LYS A 81 16.58 20.06 -2.92
C LYS A 81 17.29 19.05 -3.84
N ARG A 82 16.85 17.79 -3.78
CA ARG A 82 17.42 16.69 -4.59
C ARG A 82 17.04 16.83 -6.06
N VAL A 83 17.81 16.18 -6.92
CA VAL A 83 17.73 16.36 -8.37
C VAL A 83 16.41 15.78 -8.91
N TYR A 84 15.72 16.57 -9.74
CA TYR A 84 14.58 16.10 -10.53
C TYR A 84 15.08 15.81 -11.95
N ASN A 85 15.47 14.56 -12.22
CA ASN A 85 16.00 14.18 -13.53
C ASN A 85 14.84 13.84 -14.49
N GLN A 86 14.76 14.57 -15.61
CA GLN A 86 13.80 14.30 -16.68
C GLN A 86 14.30 13.25 -17.67
N ASP A 87 15.62 13.09 -17.79
CA ASP A 87 16.25 12.23 -18.78
C ASP A 87 16.48 10.80 -18.28
N GLY A 88 15.40 10.01 -18.26
CA GLY A 88 15.45 8.55 -18.08
C GLY A 88 15.04 8.10 -16.69
N VAL A 89 13.74 7.80 -16.55
CA VAL A 89 13.20 7.05 -15.41
C VAL A 89 13.97 5.73 -15.30
N GLY A 90 14.56 5.48 -14.14
CA GLY A 90 15.19 4.18 -13.85
C GLY A 90 16.41 3.83 -14.70
N LYS A 91 17.16 4.80 -15.24
CA LYS A 91 18.44 4.52 -15.90
C LYS A 91 19.41 3.88 -14.91
N ASN A 92 19.51 2.54 -14.97
CA ASN A 92 20.47 1.69 -14.26
C ASN A 92 20.60 1.93 -12.75
N SER A 93 19.53 2.35 -12.06
CA SER A 93 19.56 2.40 -10.59
C SER A 93 19.08 1.08 -10.02
N PHE A 94 19.93 0.44 -9.22
CA PHE A 94 19.59 -0.75 -8.44
C PHE A 94 18.31 -0.57 -7.62
N GLN A 95 18.05 0.66 -7.16
CA GLN A 95 16.86 1.03 -6.39
C GLN A 95 15.55 0.94 -7.21
N TRP A 96 15.57 1.29 -8.50
CA TRP A 96 14.40 1.16 -9.37
C TRP A 96 14.11 -0.30 -9.73
N GLU A 97 15.15 -1.10 -9.96
CA GLU A 97 15.01 -2.54 -10.14
C GLU A 97 14.32 -3.18 -8.94
N TRP A 98 14.78 -2.82 -7.74
CA TRP A 98 14.20 -3.30 -6.52
C TRP A 98 12.70 -3.00 -6.41
N ILE A 99 12.26 -1.80 -6.81
CA ILE A 99 10.82 -1.47 -6.86
C ILE A 99 10.06 -2.39 -7.79
N ARG A 100 10.62 -2.73 -8.96
CA ARG A 100 9.95 -3.65 -9.87
C ARG A 100 9.68 -5.00 -9.19
N THR A 101 10.67 -5.52 -8.46
CA THR A 101 10.56 -6.82 -7.77
C THR A 101 9.65 -6.82 -6.53
N THR A 102 9.39 -5.65 -5.96
CA THR A 102 8.60 -5.47 -4.71
C THR A 102 7.23 -4.85 -4.96
N TRP A 103 6.99 -4.37 -6.18
CA TRP A 103 5.75 -3.70 -6.58
C TRP A 103 4.51 -4.53 -6.25
N ARG A 104 4.54 -5.83 -6.58
CA ARG A 104 3.43 -6.75 -6.30
C ARG A 104 3.14 -6.87 -4.79
N ASP A 105 4.17 -6.94 -3.96
CA ASP A 105 3.98 -7.05 -2.50
C ASP A 105 3.33 -5.78 -1.93
N PHE A 106 3.69 -4.60 -2.46
CA PHE A 106 3.04 -3.35 -2.09
C PHE A 106 1.58 -3.28 -2.55
N THR A 107 1.28 -3.66 -3.80
CA THR A 107 -0.10 -3.65 -4.30
C THR A 107 -0.97 -4.64 -3.55
N ASP A 108 -0.50 -5.87 -3.37
CA ASP A 108 -1.23 -6.91 -2.64
C ASP A 108 -1.41 -6.50 -1.18
N GLY A 109 -0.36 -5.96 -0.56
CA GLY A 109 -0.42 -5.44 0.81
C GLY A 109 -1.39 -4.28 0.98
N THR A 110 -1.54 -3.43 -0.02
CA THR A 110 -2.51 -2.32 0.05
C THR A 110 -3.93 -2.82 -0.17
N ILE A 111 -4.15 -3.77 -1.08
CA ILE A 111 -5.46 -4.38 -1.35
C ILE A 111 -5.97 -5.14 -0.13
N VAL A 112 -5.13 -5.98 0.48
CA VAL A 112 -5.52 -6.77 1.66
C VAL A 112 -5.83 -5.86 2.84
N LEU A 113 -4.98 -4.87 3.11
CA LEU A 113 -5.21 -3.93 4.19
C LEU A 113 -6.50 -3.12 3.97
N HIS A 114 -6.77 -2.67 2.74
CA HIS A 114 -8.00 -1.97 2.39
C HIS A 114 -9.24 -2.80 2.77
N ARG A 115 -9.23 -4.09 2.45
CA ARG A 115 -10.33 -5.01 2.78
C ARG A 115 -10.49 -5.19 4.28
N LEU A 116 -9.39 -5.35 5.03
CA LEU A 116 -9.42 -5.43 6.49
C LEU A 116 -10.03 -4.17 7.11
N VAL A 117 -9.65 -2.99 6.62
CA VAL A 117 -10.20 -1.70 7.06
C VAL A 117 -11.70 -1.60 6.75
N ASP A 118 -12.10 -1.96 5.53
CA ASP A 118 -13.50 -1.91 5.12
C ASP A 118 -14.39 -2.88 5.92
N LEU A 119 -13.90 -4.09 6.22
CA LEU A 119 -14.63 -5.08 7.02
C LEU A 119 -14.80 -4.64 8.47
N LEU A 120 -13.75 -4.11 9.09
CA LEU A 120 -13.78 -3.66 10.49
C LEU A 120 -14.49 -2.31 10.68
N GLY A 121 -14.56 -1.48 9.63
CA GLY A 121 -15.18 -0.16 9.64
C GLY A 121 -16.71 -0.18 9.51
N ARG A 122 -17.31 -1.29 9.06
CA ARG A 122 -18.77 -1.41 8.94
C ARG A 122 -19.42 -1.52 10.32
N LYS A 123 -20.34 -0.58 10.63
CA LYS A 123 -21.13 -0.55 11.87
C LYS A 123 -21.99 -1.81 12.04
N ASP A 124 -22.45 -2.39 10.94
CA ASP A 124 -23.35 -3.55 10.90
C ASP A 124 -22.64 -4.88 10.62
N ALA A 125 -21.31 -4.94 10.74
CA ALA A 125 -20.55 -6.17 10.52
C ALA A 125 -20.78 -7.16 11.69
N SER A 126 -21.93 -7.82 11.65
CA SER A 126 -22.29 -9.00 12.45
C SER A 126 -22.19 -10.30 11.63
N SER A 127 -21.53 -10.30 10.46
CA SER A 127 -21.62 -11.42 9.51
C SER A 127 -20.29 -12.02 9.05
N PHE A 128 -19.13 -11.56 9.54
CA PHE A 128 -17.84 -12.15 9.15
C PHE A 128 -17.22 -12.89 10.33
N ASP A 129 -16.68 -14.08 10.06
CA ASP A 129 -16.06 -14.92 11.08
C ASP A 129 -14.81 -14.23 11.65
N ASP A 130 -14.84 -13.90 12.94
CA ASP A 130 -13.74 -13.24 13.65
C ASP A 130 -12.45 -14.08 13.62
N ARG A 131 -12.57 -15.41 13.48
CA ARG A 131 -11.45 -16.33 13.32
C ARG A 131 -10.78 -16.17 11.95
N LEU A 132 -11.56 -16.02 10.89
CA LEU A 132 -11.05 -15.75 9.53
C LEU A 132 -10.36 -14.39 9.50
N LEU A 133 -10.97 -13.37 10.13
CA LEU A 133 -10.39 -12.04 10.20
C LEU A 133 -9.07 -12.02 10.97
N SER A 134 -9.02 -12.70 12.12
CA SER A 134 -7.79 -12.87 12.91
C SER A 134 -6.71 -13.62 12.13
N SER A 135 -7.08 -14.67 11.39
CA SER A 135 -6.16 -15.41 10.51
C SER A 135 -5.60 -14.51 9.40
N ALA A 136 -6.46 -13.71 8.76
CA ALA A 136 -6.06 -12.77 7.71
C ALA A 136 -5.09 -11.69 8.24
N ILE A 137 -5.35 -11.11 9.42
CA ILE A 137 -4.46 -10.16 10.08
C ILE A 137 -3.08 -10.80 10.35
N LYS A 138 -3.07 -12.04 10.87
CA LYS A 138 -1.83 -12.78 11.14
C LYS A 138 -1.05 -13.07 9.84
N LYS A 139 -1.73 -13.55 8.79
CA LYS A 139 -1.12 -13.82 7.48
C LYS A 139 -0.55 -12.56 6.86
N TYR A 140 -1.27 -11.45 6.93
CA TYR A 140 -0.78 -10.16 6.46
C TYR A 140 0.54 -9.79 7.14
N LYS A 141 0.58 -9.86 8.47
CA LYS A 141 1.80 -9.56 9.23
C LYS A 141 2.97 -10.48 8.86
N GLN A 142 2.71 -11.79 8.78
CA GLN A 142 3.75 -12.80 8.62
C GLN A 142 4.26 -12.97 7.19
N GLN A 143 3.40 -12.75 6.20
CA GLN A 143 3.71 -13.01 4.79
C GLN A 143 3.91 -11.72 4.01
N VAL A 144 3.03 -10.72 4.16
CA VAL A 144 3.13 -9.49 3.37
C VAL A 144 4.19 -8.56 3.97
N LEU A 145 4.00 -8.14 5.22
CA LEU A 145 4.90 -7.17 5.85
C LEU A 145 6.30 -7.71 6.02
N LYS A 146 6.45 -8.96 6.47
CA LYS A 146 7.76 -9.59 6.60
C LYS A 146 8.51 -9.66 5.27
N THR A 147 7.84 -10.06 4.18
CA THR A 147 8.46 -10.11 2.86
C THR A 147 8.89 -8.73 2.38
N LEU A 148 8.05 -7.70 2.59
CA LEU A 148 8.41 -6.33 2.28
C LEU A 148 9.63 -5.86 3.09
N GLU A 149 9.66 -6.13 4.40
CA GLU A 149 10.77 -5.76 5.28
C GLU A 149 12.08 -6.48 4.91
N ASP A 150 12.02 -7.77 4.59
CA ASP A 150 13.18 -8.57 4.20
C ASP A 150 13.74 -8.07 2.85
N LYS A 151 12.87 -7.79 1.88
CA LYS A 151 13.26 -7.22 0.59
C LYS A 151 13.83 -5.81 0.75
N LEU A 152 13.23 -4.97 1.59
CA LEU A 152 13.73 -3.63 1.91
C LEU A 152 15.11 -3.69 2.56
N ARG A 153 15.31 -4.63 3.50
CA ARG A 153 16.61 -4.86 4.13
C ARG A 153 17.68 -5.27 3.12
N SER A 154 17.35 -6.18 2.20
CA SER A 154 18.28 -6.58 1.14
C SER A 154 18.66 -5.43 0.20
N ALA A 155 17.73 -4.50 -0.06
CA ALA A 155 18.03 -3.30 -0.85
C ALA A 155 19.00 -2.32 -0.16
N LYS A 156 19.08 -2.40 1.17
CA LYS A 156 19.94 -1.55 2.00
C LYS A 156 21.35 -2.08 2.15
N ASP A 157 21.62 -3.35 1.87
CA ASP A 157 22.95 -3.92 2.04
C ASP A 157 23.95 -3.19 1.14
N GLY A 158 24.70 -2.26 1.73
CA GLY A 158 25.66 -1.37 1.04
C GLY A 158 25.19 0.08 0.79
N VAL A 159 23.97 0.47 1.19
CA VAL A 159 23.42 1.82 0.98
C VAL A 159 22.95 2.45 2.30
N GLU A 160 23.60 3.53 2.71
CA GLU A 160 23.13 4.35 3.84
C GLU A 160 21.81 5.02 3.45
N VAL A 161 20.71 4.66 4.12
CA VAL A 161 19.38 5.20 3.80
C VAL A 161 19.24 6.60 4.38
N ASN A 162 19.84 7.59 3.73
CA ASN A 162 19.53 9.03 3.71
C ASN A 162 18.88 9.67 4.98
N GLY A 163 19.32 9.27 6.18
CA GLY A 163 18.78 9.74 7.47
C GLY A 163 17.42 9.14 7.87
N PHE A 164 17.02 7.99 7.33
CA PHE A 164 15.81 7.27 7.71
C PHE A 164 15.97 6.62 9.09
N ALA A 165 15.15 7.07 10.04
CA ALA A 165 15.04 6.47 11.36
C ALA A 165 13.66 5.79 11.50
N ARG A 166 13.62 4.46 11.38
CA ARG A 166 12.39 3.65 11.34
C ARG A 166 11.45 3.96 12.51
N GLU A 167 12.00 4.06 13.73
CA GLU A 167 11.23 4.31 14.94
C GLU A 167 10.62 5.71 14.98
N THR A 168 11.41 6.73 14.61
CA THR A 168 10.93 8.12 14.50
C THR A 168 9.82 8.24 13.46
N ILE A 169 10.01 7.64 12.28
CA ILE A 169 9.00 7.62 11.23
C ILE A 169 7.75 6.87 11.69
N ALA A 170 7.89 5.69 12.33
CA ALA A 170 6.74 4.95 12.85
C ALA A 170 5.94 5.78 13.85
N SER A 171 6.62 6.53 14.74
CA SER A 171 5.98 7.44 15.69
C SER A 171 5.20 8.55 14.97
N ASP A 172 5.82 9.24 14.01
CA ASP A 172 5.19 10.30 13.22
C ASP A 172 3.99 9.77 12.41
N VAL A 173 4.15 8.61 11.79
CA VAL A 173 3.12 7.92 11.01
C VAL A 173 1.94 7.53 11.89
N SER A 174 2.19 7.05 13.12
CA SER A 174 1.14 6.61 14.04
C SER A 174 0.07 7.68 14.26
N TYR A 175 0.45 8.96 14.27
CA TYR A 175 -0.47 10.08 14.42
C TYR A 175 -1.57 10.08 13.34
N PHE A 176 -1.22 9.80 12.09
CA PHE A 176 -2.18 9.76 10.99
C PHE A 176 -3.17 8.59 11.10
N TRP A 177 -2.74 7.50 11.72
CA TRP A 177 -3.49 6.25 11.82
C TRP A 177 -4.36 6.14 13.07
N LYS A 178 -4.12 6.95 14.11
CA LYS A 178 -4.91 6.96 15.37
C LYS A 178 -6.42 7.06 15.11
N SER A 179 -6.84 7.92 14.19
CA SER A 179 -8.23 8.15 13.81
C SER A 179 -8.68 7.33 12.59
N LEU A 180 -8.17 6.09 12.42
CA LEU A 180 -8.56 5.27 11.27
C LEU A 180 -10.05 4.91 11.31
N PHE A 181 -10.57 4.50 12.46
CA PHE A 181 -11.97 4.09 12.61
C PHE A 181 -12.87 5.16 13.24
N ASP A 182 -12.30 6.32 13.55
CA ASP A 182 -13.07 7.46 14.04
C ASP A 182 -13.74 8.16 12.86
N GLU A 183 -14.95 8.70 13.05
CA GLU A 183 -15.63 9.54 12.06
C GLU A 183 -14.93 10.90 11.94
N GLU A 184 -13.71 10.89 11.41
CA GLU A 184 -12.97 12.12 11.19
C GLU A 184 -13.44 12.72 9.87
N ALA A 185 -14.31 13.73 9.97
CA ALA A 185 -14.75 14.56 8.86
C ALA A 185 -13.53 15.28 8.25
N THR A 186 -12.88 14.63 7.29
CA THR A 186 -11.82 15.28 6.52
C THR A 186 -12.44 16.42 5.74
N PRO A 187 -11.99 17.68 5.92
CA PRO A 187 -12.55 18.81 5.19
C PRO A 187 -12.48 18.57 3.68
N ARG A 188 -13.61 18.77 3.00
CA ARG A 188 -13.74 18.59 1.56
C ARG A 188 -12.74 19.55 0.88
N GLY A 189 -11.79 19.01 0.11
CA GLY A 189 -10.75 19.80 -0.59
C GLY A 189 -9.32 19.66 -0.05
N THR A 190 -9.11 19.15 1.17
CA THR A 190 -7.74 18.92 1.71
C THR A 190 -6.99 17.88 0.87
N LYS A 191 -7.66 16.81 0.44
CA LYS A 191 -7.10 15.77 -0.44
C LYS A 191 -6.59 16.36 -1.76
N THR A 192 -7.36 17.24 -2.40
CA THR A 192 -7.01 17.88 -3.67
C THR A 192 -5.80 18.80 -3.53
N ARG A 193 -5.71 19.55 -2.41
CA ARG A 193 -4.56 20.42 -2.12
C ARG A 193 -3.29 19.61 -1.88
N VAL A 194 -3.37 18.57 -1.05
CA VAL A 194 -2.26 17.65 -0.75
C VAL A 194 -1.78 16.96 -2.01
N PHE A 195 -2.69 16.40 -2.81
CA PHE A 195 -2.38 15.76 -4.07
C PHE A 195 -1.65 16.70 -5.02
N ARG A 196 -2.19 17.91 -5.21
CA ARG A 196 -1.60 18.89 -6.10
C ARG A 196 -0.21 19.33 -5.62
N ASP A 197 -0.04 19.62 -4.34
CA ASP A 197 1.27 20.04 -3.78
C ASP A 197 2.34 18.94 -3.92
N LEU A 198 1.97 17.68 -3.72
CA LEU A 198 2.89 16.55 -3.83
C LEU A 198 3.25 16.23 -5.28
N PHE A 199 2.27 16.19 -6.18
CA PHE A 199 2.43 15.69 -7.55
C PHE A 199 2.49 16.80 -8.60
N GLN A 200 2.59 18.07 -8.20
CA GLN A 200 2.73 19.20 -9.13
C GLN A 200 3.83 18.96 -10.18
N PRO A 201 5.04 18.47 -9.83
CA PRO A 201 6.08 18.22 -10.82
C PRO A 201 5.65 17.25 -11.93
N LEU A 202 4.94 16.17 -11.57
CA LEU A 202 4.41 15.20 -12.54
C LEU A 202 3.28 15.79 -13.38
N ILE A 203 2.42 16.63 -12.78
CA ILE A 203 1.31 17.30 -13.47
C ILE A 203 1.84 18.29 -14.50
N ASP A 204 2.83 19.11 -14.12
CA ASP A 204 3.43 20.10 -15.01
C ASP A 204 4.13 19.43 -16.19
N GLU A 205 4.77 18.29 -15.94
CA GLU A 205 5.35 17.47 -16.99
C GLU A 205 4.29 16.95 -17.97
N SER A 206 3.15 16.44 -17.48
CA SER A 206 2.07 15.93 -18.34
C SER A 206 1.41 16.98 -19.24
N ARG A 207 1.61 18.27 -18.95
CA ARG A 207 1.00 19.41 -19.66
C ARG A 207 1.90 20.03 -20.74
N ARG A 208 3.16 19.59 -20.86
CA ARG A 208 4.09 20.14 -21.85
C ARG A 208 3.78 19.57 -23.24
N PRO A 209 3.61 20.41 -24.28
CA PRO A 209 3.40 19.94 -25.64
C PRO A 209 4.77 19.70 -26.30
N THR A 210 5.21 18.46 -26.45
CA THR A 210 6.32 18.11 -27.35
C THR A 210 6.19 16.72 -27.95
N SER A 211 6.54 16.64 -29.22
CA SER A 211 6.44 15.56 -30.22
C SER A 211 7.25 14.28 -29.94
N ASP A 212 7.91 14.13 -28.80
CA ASP A 212 8.86 13.01 -28.53
C ASP A 212 8.53 12.14 -27.30
N LEU A 213 7.37 12.31 -26.66
CA LEU A 213 7.08 11.63 -25.39
C LEU A 213 6.08 10.48 -25.55
N ARG A 214 6.58 9.27 -25.25
CA ARG A 214 5.77 8.14 -24.77
C ARG A 214 4.74 8.64 -23.75
N SER A 215 3.48 8.27 -23.95
CA SER A 215 2.36 8.58 -23.06
C SER A 215 2.70 8.22 -21.60
N PHE A 216 2.11 8.91 -20.62
CA PHE A 216 2.16 8.47 -19.22
C PHE A 216 1.77 6.98 -19.07
N SER A 217 0.89 6.48 -19.94
CA SER A 217 0.58 5.06 -20.09
C SER A 217 1.80 4.25 -20.57
N ASP A 218 2.45 4.68 -21.66
CA ASP A 218 3.63 4.02 -22.25
C ASP A 218 4.87 4.07 -21.33
N MET A 219 4.93 5.05 -20.42
CA MET A 219 6.00 5.20 -19.43
C MET A 219 5.83 4.24 -18.24
N ILE A 220 4.59 3.79 -17.98
CA ILE A 220 4.24 2.82 -16.94
C ILE A 220 4.12 1.40 -17.53
N GLN A 221 3.94 1.25 -18.84
CA GLN A 221 3.74 -0.01 -19.56
C GLN A 221 4.84 -1.08 -19.32
N PRO A 222 6.14 -0.75 -19.28
CA PRO A 222 7.18 -1.73 -18.95
C PRO A 222 7.05 -2.31 -17.53
N ILE A 223 6.47 -1.54 -16.60
CA ILE A 223 6.16 -2.01 -15.24
C ILE A 223 4.97 -2.99 -15.25
N LEU A 224 4.08 -2.88 -16.24
CA LEU A 224 2.88 -3.71 -16.38
C LEU A 224 3.13 -5.01 -17.15
N ASP A 225 3.97 -5.00 -18.18
CA ASP A 225 4.14 -6.16 -19.07
C ASP A 225 5.10 -7.24 -18.54
N GLU A 226 6.11 -6.89 -17.73
CA GLU A 226 7.08 -7.87 -17.18
C GLU A 226 6.66 -8.53 -15.85
N SER A 227 5.61 -8.04 -15.19
CA SER A 227 5.10 -8.63 -13.94
C SER A 227 4.02 -9.70 -14.16
N THR A 228 3.63 -9.94 -15.41
CA THR A 228 2.76 -11.06 -15.81
C THR A 228 3.59 -12.22 -16.36
N PRO A 229 3.59 -13.41 -15.71
CA PRO A 229 3.93 -14.63 -16.41
C PRO A 229 2.90 -14.83 -17.52
N SER A 230 3.36 -15.10 -18.74
CA SER A 230 2.52 -15.55 -19.85
C SER A 230 1.81 -16.85 -19.46
N THR A 231 0.59 -16.75 -18.94
CA THR A 231 -0.30 -17.90 -18.90
C THR A 231 -1.70 -17.41 -19.23
N SER A 232 -2.07 -17.71 -20.48
CA SER A 232 -3.39 -17.59 -21.03
C SER A 232 -4.35 -18.52 -20.28
N GLU A 233 -4.88 -18.04 -19.16
CA GLU A 233 -6.15 -18.53 -18.65
C GLU A 233 -7.10 -17.33 -18.48
N SER A 234 -8.26 -17.48 -19.10
CA SER A 234 -9.36 -16.53 -19.25
C SER A 234 -9.52 -15.57 -18.06
N ARG A 235 -9.21 -14.29 -18.32
CA ARG A 235 -9.63 -13.15 -17.50
C ARG A 235 -11.17 -13.06 -17.51
N MET A 236 -11.82 -13.80 -16.61
CA MET A 236 -13.09 -13.34 -16.07
C MET A 236 -12.77 -12.21 -15.09
N GLU A 237 -13.04 -10.97 -15.51
CA GLU A 237 -12.98 -9.77 -14.68
C GLU A 237 -14.04 -9.86 -13.57
N ILE A 238 -13.71 -10.57 -12.50
CA ILE A 238 -14.46 -10.46 -11.26
C ILE A 238 -13.97 -9.19 -10.57
N ASN A 239 -14.88 -8.21 -10.46
CA ASN A 239 -14.67 -6.95 -9.78
C ASN A 239 -14.04 -7.20 -8.38
N PRO A 240 -12.81 -6.72 -8.10
CA PRO A 240 -12.07 -7.05 -6.87
C PRO A 240 -12.76 -6.60 -5.57
N LYS A 241 -13.86 -5.82 -5.68
CA LYS A 241 -14.76 -5.42 -4.59
C LYS A 241 -15.67 -6.54 -4.08
N HIS A 242 -15.79 -7.67 -4.78
CA HIS A 242 -16.73 -8.77 -4.45
C HIS A 242 -16.10 -10.16 -4.38
N SER A 243 -14.80 -10.24 -4.08
CA SER A 243 -14.20 -11.55 -3.76
C SER A 243 -14.64 -11.99 -2.36
N PRO A 244 -15.15 -13.22 -2.17
CA PRO A 244 -15.50 -13.73 -0.84
C PRO A 244 -14.26 -13.97 0.06
N TYR A 245 -13.05 -13.99 -0.54
CA TYR A 245 -11.79 -14.22 0.17
C TYR A 245 -11.12 -12.91 0.56
N ILE A 246 -10.87 -12.71 1.86
CA ILE A 246 -10.29 -11.47 2.40
C ILE A 246 -8.94 -11.17 1.75
N LEU A 247 -8.11 -12.20 1.57
CA LEU A 247 -6.72 -12.05 1.17
C LEU A 247 -6.49 -12.02 -0.36
N GLY A 248 -7.51 -12.27 -1.18
CA GLY A 248 -7.40 -12.28 -2.66
C GLY A 248 -7.26 -13.68 -3.26
N ARG A 249 -7.13 -13.80 -4.59
CA ARG A 249 -7.20 -15.10 -5.31
C ARG A 249 -6.07 -16.07 -4.97
N ASP A 250 -4.85 -15.59 -4.83
CA ASP A 250 -3.70 -16.46 -4.54
C ASP A 250 -3.76 -16.98 -3.09
N PHE A 251 -4.24 -16.15 -2.17
CA PHE A 251 -4.53 -16.55 -0.80
C PHE A 251 -5.83 -17.35 -0.66
N ALA A 252 -6.78 -17.23 -1.59
CA ALA A 252 -8.00 -18.02 -1.60
C ALA A 252 -7.69 -19.51 -1.71
N LYS A 253 -6.63 -19.89 -2.45
CA LYS A 253 -6.15 -21.28 -2.51
C LYS A 253 -5.61 -21.76 -1.15
N GLU A 254 -4.96 -20.89 -0.38
CA GLU A 254 -4.47 -21.20 0.97
C GLU A 254 -5.62 -21.25 2.00
N GLU A 255 -6.58 -20.32 1.91
CA GLU A 255 -7.78 -20.26 2.75
C GLU A 255 -8.68 -21.49 2.51
N LEU A 256 -8.91 -21.87 1.25
CA LEU A 256 -9.61 -23.11 0.86
C LEU A 256 -8.92 -24.37 1.38
N LYS A 257 -7.59 -24.44 1.33
CA LYS A 257 -6.84 -25.59 1.87
C LYS A 257 -7.05 -25.72 3.38
N GLU A 258 -7.02 -24.61 4.12
CA GLU A 258 -7.27 -24.62 5.56
C GLU A 258 -8.73 -24.98 5.89
N GLU A 259 -9.71 -24.52 5.11
CA GLU A 259 -11.11 -24.92 5.26
C GLU A 259 -11.31 -26.42 4.97
N VAL A 260 -10.71 -26.96 3.91
CA VAL A 260 -10.79 -28.39 3.57
C VAL A 260 -10.16 -29.26 4.67
N VAL A 261 -9.01 -28.86 5.21
CA VAL A 261 -8.37 -29.58 6.33
C VAL A 261 -9.25 -29.56 7.59
N GLN A 262 -10.06 -28.52 7.79
CA GLN A 262 -10.98 -28.45 8.94
C GLN A 262 -12.29 -29.22 8.73
N LEU A 263 -12.72 -29.43 7.49
CA LEU A 263 -13.92 -30.18 7.15
C LEU A 263 -13.72 -31.71 7.14
N GLY A 264 -12.47 -32.17 7.13
CA GLY A 264 -12.10 -33.59 7.20
C GLY A 264 -11.85 -34.19 5.83
#